data_AF-R9IPV9-F1
#
_entry.id   AF-R9IPV9-F1
#
_cell.length_a   1.000
_cell.length_b   1.000
_cell.length_c   1.000
_cell.angle_alpha   90.00
_cell.angle_beta   90.00
_cell.angle_gamma   90.00
#
_symmetry.space_group_name_H-M   'P 1'
#
loop_
_entity.id
_entity.type
_entity.pdbx_description
1 polymer ?
#
loop_
_entity_poly.entity_id
_entity_poly.type
_entity_poly.pdbx_seq_one_letter_code
_entity_poly.pdbx_strand_id
1 'polypeptide(L)'
;MPISILNYPVHLQEGLKLNRECLKSQGSQNEDRKVFHRDSLEVSQLSKNREILMDKIKHTVVQSAASFSDMRAGILKEIREEKGQYGYHDVVNACGLSYARLYSEIELRHENEQYYKTDGTPLTKEEEIEWLDMQYGQEVEWQKSCARIAAQGQAFQGNISETPTKEIEKLEDAFYQARDAYMKLYHESKQDGRPLALQNFVFGNSRMYEVLDRLGNLQERVE
;
A
#
# COMPACT_ATOMS: atom_id res chain seq x y z
N MET A 1 -25.33 -32.47 -16.54
CA MET A 1 -24.96 -32.78 -15.14
C MET A 1 -23.75 -31.94 -14.77
N PRO A 2 -23.92 -30.81 -14.06
CA PRO A 2 -22.79 -30.00 -13.63
C PRO A 2 -22.40 -30.37 -12.19
N ILE A 3 -21.12 -30.68 -11.99
CA ILE A 3 -20.53 -30.79 -10.66
C ILE A 3 -20.03 -29.39 -10.30
N SER A 4 -20.73 -28.74 -9.37
CA SER A 4 -20.31 -27.50 -8.73
C SER A 4 -19.18 -27.79 -7.74
N ILE A 5 -18.04 -27.10 -7.87
CA ILE A 5 -17.04 -27.03 -6.79
C ILE A 5 -17.32 -25.74 -6.02
N LEU A 6 -18.04 -25.91 -4.91
CA LEU A 6 -18.32 -24.89 -3.90
C LEU A 6 -17.02 -24.50 -3.18
N ASN A 7 -16.82 -23.17 -3.08
CA ASN A 7 -16.44 -22.43 -1.88
C ASN A 7 -15.65 -23.20 -0.80
N TYR A 8 -14.35 -22.94 -0.71
CA TYR A 8 -13.60 -23.16 0.54
C TYR A 8 -13.74 -21.92 1.43
N PRO A 9 -14.41 -22.00 2.59
CA PRO A 9 -14.32 -20.97 3.60
C PRO A 9 -13.16 -21.33 4.54
N VAL A 10 -12.09 -20.52 4.52
CA VAL A 10 -11.13 -20.48 5.63
C VAL A 10 -11.84 -19.74 6.78
N HIS A 11 -12.52 -20.50 7.62
CA HIS A 11 -13.07 -19.97 8.87
C HIS A 11 -11.93 -19.67 9.83
N LEU A 12 -11.60 -18.39 9.97
CA LEU A 12 -10.98 -17.84 11.17
C LEU A 12 -11.85 -18.26 12.37
N GLN A 13 -11.25 -19.03 13.27
CA GLN A 13 -11.91 -19.50 14.47
C GLN A 13 -12.09 -18.35 15.45
N GLU A 14 -13.21 -17.64 15.35
CA GLU A 14 -13.79 -16.86 16.43
C GLU A 14 -14.12 -17.79 17.61
N GLY A 15 -13.72 -17.38 18.82
CA GLY A 15 -14.39 -17.82 20.05
C GLY A 15 -13.63 -18.81 20.94
N LEU A 16 -12.42 -18.48 21.40
CA LEU A 16 -11.97 -18.95 22.72
C LEU A 16 -12.66 -18.11 23.81
N LYS A 17 -13.94 -18.39 24.06
CA LYS A 17 -14.62 -18.02 25.30
C LYS A 17 -13.94 -18.77 26.44
N LEU A 18 -12.97 -18.14 27.10
CA LEU A 18 -12.45 -18.64 28.36
C LEU A 18 -13.57 -18.53 29.40
N ASN A 19 -14.08 -19.68 29.82
CA ASN A 19 -15.13 -19.81 30.82
C ASN A 19 -14.75 -19.05 32.09
N ARG A 20 -15.51 -17.98 32.36
CA ARG A 20 -15.54 -17.26 33.62
C ARG A 20 -16.35 -18.09 34.61
N GLU A 21 -15.75 -19.14 35.16
CA GLU A 21 -16.27 -19.79 36.37
C GLU A 21 -15.19 -19.77 37.45
N CYS A 22 -15.30 -18.74 38.27
CA CYS A 22 -14.55 -18.56 39.50
C CYS A 22 -15.23 -19.38 40.61
N LEU A 23 -14.41 -20.03 41.45
CA LEU A 23 -14.73 -20.49 42.81
C LEU A 23 -15.78 -21.61 42.97
N LYS A 24 -15.27 -22.85 43.10
CA LYS A 24 -15.71 -23.75 44.18
C LYS A 24 -14.49 -24.31 44.91
N SER A 25 -14.24 -23.77 46.09
CA SER A 25 -13.37 -24.33 47.10
C SER A 25 -14.02 -25.59 47.68
N GLN A 26 -13.35 -26.74 47.61
CA GLN A 26 -13.57 -27.82 48.57
C GLN A 26 -12.25 -28.56 48.77
N GLY A 27 -11.77 -28.51 50.01
CA GLY A 27 -10.42 -28.90 50.37
C GLY A 27 -10.22 -30.40 50.59
N SER A 28 -8.95 -30.78 50.56
CA SER A 28 -8.37 -31.78 51.46
C SER A 28 -6.86 -31.58 51.46
N GLN A 29 -6.30 -31.47 52.66
CA GLN A 29 -4.88 -31.37 52.92
C GLN A 29 -4.13 -32.58 52.35
N ASN A 30 -2.97 -32.35 51.73
CA ASN A 30 -1.84 -33.25 51.86
C ASN A 30 -0.52 -32.49 51.66
N GLU A 31 0.40 -32.79 52.55
CA GLU A 31 1.74 -32.22 52.68
C GLU A 31 2.57 -32.52 51.42
N ASP A 32 2.98 -31.46 50.74
CA ASP A 32 4.33 -31.35 50.17
C ASP A 32 4.52 -29.89 49.78
N ARG A 33 5.09 -29.12 50.71
CA ARG A 33 5.31 -27.70 50.57
C ARG A 33 6.52 -27.45 49.65
N LYS A 34 6.46 -27.86 48.38
CA LYS A 34 7.21 -27.18 47.32
C LYS A 34 6.46 -25.91 46.99
N VAL A 35 6.70 -24.91 47.83
CA VAL A 35 6.25 -23.55 47.61
C VAL A 35 6.92 -23.06 46.34
N PHE A 36 6.23 -23.15 45.21
CA PHE A 36 6.51 -22.25 44.10
C PHE A 36 6.06 -20.86 44.56
N HIS A 37 6.85 -20.23 45.43
CA HIS A 37 6.92 -18.78 45.51
C HIS A 37 7.63 -18.38 44.23
N ARG A 38 6.88 -18.40 43.13
CA ARG A 38 7.23 -17.56 41.99
C ARG A 38 7.01 -16.15 42.49
N ASP A 39 8.09 -15.46 42.80
CA ASP A 39 8.06 -14.16 43.43
C ASP A 39 7.09 -13.25 42.66
N SER A 40 6.15 -12.61 43.37
CA SER A 40 5.17 -11.72 42.74
C SER A 40 5.85 -10.62 41.92
N LEU A 41 7.09 -10.27 42.28
CA LEU A 41 7.99 -9.39 41.55
C LEU A 41 8.35 -9.96 40.16
N GLU A 42 8.74 -11.24 40.05
CA GLU A 42 9.02 -11.89 38.76
C GLU A 42 7.78 -11.96 37.88
N VAL A 43 6.62 -12.27 38.46
CA VAL A 43 5.33 -12.27 37.73
C VAL A 43 4.98 -10.85 37.27
N SER A 44 5.24 -9.84 38.07
CA SER A 44 5.01 -8.43 37.70
C SER A 44 5.95 -7.97 36.58
N GLN A 45 7.21 -8.39 36.60
CA GLN A 45 8.18 -8.04 35.57
C GLN A 45 7.85 -8.73 34.24
N LEU A 46 7.45 -10.00 34.29
CA LEU A 46 6.96 -10.73 33.11
C LEU A 46 5.70 -10.10 32.53
N SER A 47 4.77 -9.65 33.38
CA SER A 47 3.57 -8.93 32.94
C SER A 47 3.93 -7.63 32.22
N LYS A 48 4.82 -6.82 32.79
CA LYS A 48 5.31 -5.58 32.16
C LYS A 48 6.03 -5.86 30.84
N ASN A 49 6.89 -6.88 30.81
CA ASN A 49 7.60 -7.27 29.59
C ASN A 49 6.63 -7.74 28.49
N ARG A 50 5.57 -8.46 28.86
CA ARG A 50 4.51 -8.88 27.93
C ARG A 50 3.76 -7.67 27.38
N GLU A 51 3.44 -6.69 28.21
CA GLU A 51 2.77 -5.46 27.79
C GLU A 51 3.63 -4.68 26.80
N ILE A 52 4.93 -4.49 27.09
CA ILE A 52 5.90 -3.85 26.18
C ILE A 52 6.00 -4.62 24.87
N LEU A 53 6.03 -5.96 24.90
CA LEU A 53 6.13 -6.77 23.69
C LEU A 53 4.85 -6.67 22.84
N MET A 54 3.69 -6.72 23.47
CA MET A 54 2.39 -6.55 22.79
C MET A 54 2.29 -5.18 22.14
N ASP A 55 2.73 -4.14 22.84
CA ASP A 55 2.80 -2.77 22.32
C ASP A 55 3.72 -2.69 21.09
N LYS A 56 4.94 -3.23 21.18
CA LYS A 56 5.87 -3.28 20.05
C LYS A 56 5.32 -4.03 18.85
N ILE A 57 4.65 -5.17 19.07
CA ILE A 57 4.02 -5.95 17.99
C ILE A 57 2.90 -5.13 17.33
N LYS A 58 2.07 -4.44 18.13
CA LYS A 58 1.01 -3.57 17.62
C LYS A 58 1.57 -2.42 16.77
N HIS A 59 2.72 -1.87 17.15
CA HIS A 59 3.40 -0.77 16.47
C HIS A 59 4.52 -1.25 15.53
N THR A 60 4.49 -2.52 15.08
CA THR A 60 5.42 -3.01 14.06
C THR A 60 4.85 -2.74 12.66
N VAL A 61 5.62 -2.04 11.83
CA VAL A 61 5.27 -1.79 10.42
C VAL A 61 5.85 -2.91 9.56
N VAL A 62 4.99 -3.53 8.76
CA VAL A 62 5.40 -4.48 7.71
C VAL A 62 5.24 -3.77 6.36
N GLN A 63 6.36 -3.30 5.82
CA GLN A 63 6.41 -2.65 4.50
C GLN A 63 6.15 -3.70 3.40
N SER A 64 4.95 -3.69 2.83
CA SER A 64 4.62 -4.54 1.68
C SER A 64 5.11 -3.90 0.40
N ALA A 65 5.84 -4.66 -0.43
CA ALA A 65 6.23 -4.24 -1.77
C ALA A 65 5.04 -3.95 -2.70
N ALA A 66 3.82 -4.37 -2.32
CA ALA A 66 2.61 -4.10 -3.08
C ALA A 66 1.87 -2.82 -2.64
N SER A 67 2.20 -2.20 -1.49
CA SER A 67 1.36 -1.12 -0.94
C SER A 67 1.18 0.05 -1.91
N PHE A 68 2.25 0.42 -2.64
CA PHE A 68 2.17 1.50 -3.62
C PHE A 68 1.27 1.14 -4.81
N SER A 69 1.47 -0.06 -5.37
CA SER A 69 0.72 -0.52 -6.53
C SER A 69 -0.74 -0.78 -6.18
N ASP A 70 -1.05 -1.29 -4.99
CA ASP A 70 -2.40 -1.47 -4.47
C ASP A 70 -3.14 -0.13 -4.33
N MET A 71 -2.49 0.89 -3.75
CA MET A 71 -3.04 2.25 -3.64
C MET A 71 -3.38 2.83 -5.02
N ARG A 72 -2.44 2.71 -5.97
CA ARG A 72 -2.63 3.18 -7.36
C ARG A 72 -3.75 2.42 -8.05
N ALA A 73 -3.82 1.11 -7.88
CA ALA A 73 -4.86 0.26 -8.46
C ALA A 73 -6.24 0.62 -7.92
N GLY A 74 -6.35 0.94 -6.62
CA GLY A 74 -7.57 1.45 -6.00
C GLY A 74 -8.06 2.74 -6.68
N ILE A 75 -7.17 3.72 -6.85
CA ILE A 75 -7.50 4.99 -7.53
C ILE A 75 -7.89 4.75 -9.00
N LEU A 76 -7.15 3.94 -9.74
CA LEU A 76 -7.46 3.65 -11.14
C LEU A 76 -8.78 2.89 -11.31
N LYS A 77 -9.15 2.08 -10.32
CA LYS A 77 -10.46 1.42 -10.28
C LYS A 77 -11.58 2.44 -10.15
N GLU A 78 -11.46 3.40 -9.24
CA GLU A 78 -12.43 4.51 -9.10
C GLU A 78 -12.59 5.28 -10.43
N ILE A 79 -11.48 5.63 -11.09
CA ILE A 79 -11.51 6.31 -12.40
C ILE A 79 -12.23 5.47 -13.46
N ARG A 80 -11.97 4.16 -13.50
CA ARG A 80 -12.64 3.25 -14.44
C ARG A 80 -14.14 3.16 -14.14
N GLU A 81 -14.54 3.14 -12.89
CA GLU A 81 -15.96 3.12 -12.49
C GLU A 81 -16.68 4.42 -12.89
N GLU A 82 -15.99 5.57 -12.83
CA GLU A 82 -16.55 6.87 -13.20
C GLU A 82 -16.55 7.14 -14.71
N LYS A 83 -15.42 6.89 -15.39
CA LYS A 83 -15.21 7.25 -16.81
C LYS A 83 -15.35 6.07 -17.77
N GLY A 84 -15.47 4.84 -17.27
CA GLY A 84 -15.48 3.58 -18.04
C GLY A 84 -14.09 3.07 -18.42
N GLN A 85 -13.13 3.98 -18.62
CA GLN A 85 -11.74 3.68 -18.97
C GLN A 85 -10.78 4.72 -18.37
N TYR A 86 -9.49 4.42 -18.37
CA TYR A 86 -8.44 5.35 -17.98
C TYR A 86 -7.30 5.34 -19.01
N GLY A 87 -6.64 6.48 -19.18
CA GLY A 87 -5.45 6.64 -20.01
C GLY A 87 -4.17 6.80 -19.19
N TYR A 88 -3.03 6.98 -19.86
CA TYR A 88 -1.74 7.24 -19.23
C TYR A 88 -1.73 8.53 -18.40
N HIS A 89 -2.52 9.52 -18.77
CA HIS A 89 -2.72 10.72 -17.95
C HIS A 89 -3.31 10.39 -16.57
N ASP A 90 -4.32 9.52 -16.53
CA ASP A 90 -4.92 9.05 -15.28
C ASP A 90 -3.92 8.21 -14.48
N VAL A 91 -3.09 7.39 -15.14
CA VAL A 91 -2.01 6.62 -14.49
C VAL A 91 -0.99 7.55 -13.81
N VAL A 92 -0.54 8.60 -14.49
CA VAL A 92 0.39 9.59 -13.93
C VAL A 92 -0.21 10.28 -12.71
N ASN A 93 -1.47 10.72 -12.81
CA ASN A 93 -2.16 11.36 -11.69
C ASN A 93 -2.39 10.40 -10.52
N ALA A 94 -2.77 9.15 -10.80
CA ALA A 94 -2.95 8.13 -9.77
C ALA A 94 -1.64 7.84 -9.04
N CYS A 95 -0.50 7.74 -9.73
CA CYS A 95 0.81 7.59 -9.09
C CYS A 95 1.14 8.76 -8.15
N GLY A 96 0.98 10.01 -8.62
CA GLY A 96 1.23 11.18 -7.80
C GLY A 96 0.35 11.23 -6.55
N LEU A 97 -0.94 10.93 -6.70
CA LEU A 97 -1.88 10.87 -5.58
C LEU A 97 -1.55 9.73 -4.61
N SER A 98 -1.19 8.54 -5.11
CA SER A 98 -0.77 7.41 -4.27
C SER A 98 0.40 7.78 -3.38
N TYR A 99 1.42 8.44 -3.94
CA TYR A 99 2.57 8.90 -3.18
C TYR A 99 2.14 9.85 -2.05
N ALA A 100 1.34 10.87 -2.37
CA ALA A 100 0.87 11.84 -1.38
C ALA A 100 0.00 11.20 -0.27
N ARG A 101 -0.85 10.23 -0.61
CA ARG A 101 -1.67 9.50 0.38
C ARG A 101 -0.80 8.67 1.32
N LEU A 102 0.12 7.88 0.78
CA LEU A 102 1.05 7.06 1.58
C LEU A 102 1.97 7.93 2.43
N TYR A 103 2.45 9.06 1.89
CA TYR A 103 3.22 10.03 2.65
C TYR A 103 2.41 10.57 3.84
N SER A 104 1.14 10.94 3.61
CA SER A 104 0.25 11.40 4.68
C SER A 104 0.01 10.33 5.74
N GLU A 105 -0.11 9.06 5.36
CA GLU A 105 -0.23 7.94 6.31
C GLU A 105 1.04 7.79 7.16
N ILE A 106 2.22 7.93 6.56
CA ILE A 106 3.51 7.93 7.27
C ILE A 106 3.58 9.11 8.24
N GLU A 107 3.27 10.34 7.79
CA GLU A 107 3.28 11.51 8.69
C GLU A 107 2.35 11.29 9.90
N LEU A 108 1.10 10.91 9.65
CA LEU A 108 0.11 10.71 10.71
C LEU A 108 0.54 9.65 11.73
N ARG A 109 1.20 8.59 11.25
CA ARG A 109 1.70 7.51 12.08
C ARG A 109 2.77 8.01 13.06
N HIS A 110 3.73 8.78 12.54
CA HIS A 110 4.88 9.30 13.32
C HIS A 110 4.56 10.55 14.14
N GLU A 111 3.41 11.20 13.93
CA GLU A 111 2.93 12.31 14.77
C GLU A 111 2.44 11.82 16.16
N ASN A 112 1.99 10.57 16.29
CA ASN A 112 1.25 10.10 17.46
C ASN A 112 2.00 9.09 18.34
N GLU A 113 2.66 8.10 17.75
CA GLU A 113 3.21 6.94 18.47
C GLU A 113 4.57 6.53 17.88
N GLN A 114 5.37 5.79 18.64
CA GLN A 114 6.64 5.24 18.16
C GLN A 114 6.41 3.90 17.47
N TYR A 115 6.92 3.77 16.24
CA TYR A 115 6.81 2.54 15.45
C TYR A 115 8.15 1.80 15.35
N TYR A 116 8.07 0.51 15.05
CA TYR A 116 9.18 -0.42 15.02
C TYR A 116 9.24 -1.17 13.70
N LYS A 117 10.46 -1.55 13.31
CA LYS A 117 10.72 -2.50 12.23
C LYS A 117 10.41 -3.93 12.69
N THR A 118 10.40 -4.85 11.75
CA THR A 118 10.17 -6.29 12.01
C THR A 118 11.24 -6.92 12.90
N ASP A 119 12.44 -6.35 12.97
CA ASP A 119 13.52 -6.76 13.87
C ASP A 119 13.41 -6.15 15.29
N GLY A 120 12.38 -5.31 15.53
CA GLY A 120 12.12 -4.65 16.80
C GLY A 120 12.94 -3.37 17.05
N THR A 121 13.75 -2.94 16.08
CA THR A 121 14.43 -1.63 16.15
C THR A 121 13.44 -0.49 15.86
N PRO A 122 13.65 0.72 16.41
CA PRO A 122 12.82 1.87 16.08
C PRO A 122 12.84 2.13 14.56
N LEU A 123 11.66 2.36 14.01
CA LEU A 123 11.49 2.80 12.63
C LEU A 123 11.38 4.32 12.62
N THR A 124 12.22 5.00 11.85
CA THR A 124 12.11 6.46 11.73
C THR A 124 11.18 6.84 10.57
N LYS A 125 10.65 8.06 10.64
CA LYS A 125 9.85 8.64 9.57
C LYS A 125 10.67 8.72 8.27
N GLU A 126 11.93 9.10 8.38
CA GLU A 126 12.85 9.24 7.25
C GLU A 126 13.07 7.90 6.55
N GLU A 127 13.25 6.80 7.30
CA GLU A 127 13.40 5.45 6.73
C GLU A 127 12.15 4.99 5.97
N GLU A 128 10.95 5.34 6.46
CA GLU A 128 9.71 5.06 5.73
C GLU A 128 9.56 5.91 4.46
N ILE A 129 9.99 7.17 4.49
CA ILE A 129 9.97 8.05 3.32
C ILE A 129 10.98 7.56 2.28
N GLU A 130 12.19 7.17 2.68
CA GLU A 130 13.18 6.58 1.77
C GLU A 130 12.66 5.30 1.11
N TRP A 131 11.95 4.46 1.87
CA TRP A 131 11.28 3.30 1.32
C TRP A 131 10.19 3.69 0.31
N LEU A 132 9.36 4.68 0.63
CA LEU A 132 8.31 5.18 -0.27
C LEU A 132 8.90 5.76 -1.57
N ASP A 133 10.00 6.52 -1.47
CA ASP A 133 10.74 7.06 -2.62
C ASP A 133 11.30 5.95 -3.51
N MET A 134 11.85 4.90 -2.90
CA MET A 134 12.31 3.72 -3.62
C MET A 134 11.15 3.02 -4.34
N GLN A 135 10.00 2.83 -3.68
CA GLN A 135 8.81 2.23 -4.31
C GLN A 135 8.29 3.09 -5.46
N TYR A 136 8.27 4.41 -5.29
CA TYR A 136 7.87 5.33 -6.35
C TYR A 136 8.77 5.20 -7.58
N GLY A 137 10.09 5.22 -7.39
CA GLY A 137 11.05 5.05 -8.48
C GLY A 137 10.89 3.71 -9.21
N GLN A 138 10.66 2.62 -8.47
CA GLN A 138 10.38 1.31 -9.05
C GLN A 138 9.09 1.31 -9.88
N GLU A 139 8.02 1.97 -9.40
CA GLU A 139 6.77 2.08 -10.15
C GLU A 139 6.95 2.90 -11.43
N VAL A 140 7.71 3.99 -11.40
CA VAL A 140 7.99 4.82 -12.58
C VAL A 140 8.71 4.01 -13.66
N GLU A 141 9.75 3.26 -13.28
CA GLU A 141 10.46 2.37 -14.20
C GLU A 141 9.57 1.23 -14.72
N TRP A 142 8.72 0.68 -13.85
CA TRP A 142 7.74 -0.32 -14.24
C TRP A 142 6.75 0.23 -15.30
N GLN A 143 6.18 1.41 -15.08
CA GLN A 143 5.25 2.04 -16.03
C GLN A 143 5.92 2.37 -17.38
N LYS A 144 7.17 2.85 -17.37
CA LYS A 144 7.95 3.06 -18.60
C LYS A 144 8.20 1.74 -19.34
N SER A 145 8.51 0.68 -18.61
CA SER A 145 8.68 -0.65 -19.17
C SER A 145 7.39 -1.16 -19.81
N CYS A 146 6.24 -0.99 -19.14
CA CYS A 146 4.93 -1.32 -19.71
C CYS A 146 4.66 -0.58 -21.01
N ALA A 147 4.91 0.73 -21.07
CA ALA A 147 4.75 1.52 -22.29
C ALA A 147 5.67 1.04 -23.42
N ARG A 148 6.93 0.69 -23.11
CA ARG A 148 7.89 0.16 -24.06
C ARG A 148 7.45 -1.18 -24.63
N ILE A 149 7.02 -2.11 -23.78
CA ILE A 149 6.54 -3.43 -24.19
C ILE A 149 5.28 -3.29 -25.07
N ALA A 150 4.34 -2.42 -24.67
CA ALA A 150 3.16 -2.14 -25.48
C ALA A 150 3.52 -1.61 -26.86
N ALA A 151 4.42 -0.62 -26.94
CA ALA A 151 4.90 -0.08 -28.20
C ALA A 151 5.62 -1.12 -29.08
N GLN A 152 6.49 -1.94 -28.50
CA GLN A 152 7.18 -3.01 -29.23
C GLN A 152 6.18 -4.04 -29.79
N GLY A 153 5.15 -4.39 -29.02
CA GLY A 153 4.06 -5.24 -29.47
C GLY A 153 3.32 -4.64 -30.67
N GLN A 154 3.00 -3.34 -30.62
CA GLN A 154 2.35 -2.64 -31.73
C GLN A 154 3.24 -2.54 -32.98
N ALA A 155 4.53 -2.31 -32.81
CA ALA A 155 5.49 -2.26 -33.91
C ALA A 155 5.63 -3.64 -34.58
N PHE A 156 5.70 -4.71 -33.79
CA PHE A 156 5.74 -6.08 -34.30
C PHE A 156 4.48 -6.45 -35.09
N GLN A 157 3.31 -5.95 -34.67
CA GLN A 157 2.04 -6.12 -35.39
C GLN A 157 1.92 -5.24 -36.65
N GLY A 158 2.85 -4.32 -36.89
CA GLY A 158 2.82 -3.41 -38.04
C GLY A 158 1.84 -2.25 -37.89
N ASN A 159 1.28 -2.02 -36.70
CA ASN A 159 0.34 -0.91 -36.43
C ASN A 159 1.07 0.43 -36.30
N ILE A 160 2.35 0.41 -35.90
CA ILE A 160 3.22 1.58 -35.84
C ILE A 160 4.54 1.29 -36.54
N SER A 161 5.13 2.29 -37.18
CA SER A 161 6.37 2.15 -37.93
C SER A 161 7.62 2.12 -37.05
N GLU A 162 7.59 2.77 -35.89
CA GLU A 162 8.72 2.85 -34.95
C GLU A 162 8.21 2.95 -33.51
N THR A 163 9.01 2.48 -32.56
CA THR A 163 8.73 2.65 -31.12
C THR A 163 8.84 4.14 -30.74
N PRO A 164 7.85 4.73 -30.05
CA PRO A 164 7.86 6.13 -29.66
C PRO A 164 8.76 6.37 -28.44
N THR A 165 10.05 6.13 -28.59
CA THR A 165 11.04 6.16 -27.50
C THR A 165 11.10 7.53 -26.83
N LYS A 166 11.00 8.63 -27.61
CA LYS A 166 11.05 10.00 -27.08
C LYS A 166 9.85 10.34 -26.20
N GLU A 167 8.67 9.85 -26.56
CA GLU A 167 7.45 10.00 -25.76
C GLU A 167 7.54 9.15 -24.48
N ILE A 168 8.06 7.92 -24.57
CA ILE A 168 8.25 7.04 -23.41
C ILE A 168 9.28 7.62 -22.43
N GLU A 169 10.36 8.24 -22.92
CA GLU A 169 11.36 8.89 -22.06
C GLU A 169 10.77 10.07 -21.27
N LYS A 170 9.91 10.88 -21.90
CA LYS A 170 9.22 12.00 -21.25
C LYS A 170 8.23 11.58 -20.17
N LEU A 171 7.83 10.30 -20.15
CA LEU A 171 6.89 9.79 -19.16
C LEU A 171 7.49 9.84 -17.75
N GLU A 172 8.81 9.66 -17.62
CA GLU A 172 9.51 9.77 -16.34
C GLU A 172 9.34 11.16 -15.72
N ASP A 173 9.62 12.20 -16.52
CA ASP A 173 9.49 13.59 -16.09
C ASP A 173 8.05 13.90 -15.65
N ALA A 174 7.06 13.37 -16.37
CA ALA A 174 5.65 13.55 -16.03
C ALA A 174 5.30 12.92 -14.68
N PHE A 175 5.83 11.73 -14.37
CA PHE A 175 5.64 11.12 -13.05
C PHE A 175 6.25 11.96 -11.93
N TYR A 176 7.49 12.44 -12.07
CA TYR A 176 8.09 13.25 -11.01
C TYR A 176 7.40 14.60 -10.84
N GLN A 177 6.97 15.23 -11.95
CA GLN A 177 6.12 16.44 -11.89
C GLN A 177 4.80 16.16 -11.15
N ALA A 178 4.17 15.01 -11.40
CA ALA A 178 2.95 14.61 -10.71
C ALA A 178 3.18 14.43 -9.21
N ARG A 179 4.22 13.70 -8.82
CA ARG A 179 4.59 13.54 -7.40
C ARG A 179 4.73 14.89 -6.72
N ASP A 180 5.52 15.79 -7.32
CA ASP A 180 5.81 17.09 -6.73
C ASP A 180 4.54 17.97 -6.64
N ALA A 181 3.67 17.92 -7.65
CA ALA A 181 2.40 18.65 -7.64
C ALA A 181 1.42 18.12 -6.58
N TYR A 182 1.28 16.80 -6.42
CA TYR A 182 0.42 16.21 -5.39
C TYR A 182 1.00 16.38 -3.98
N MET A 183 2.33 16.41 -3.83
CA MET A 183 2.96 16.76 -2.56
C MET A 183 2.76 18.23 -2.20
N LYS A 184 2.82 19.13 -3.17
CA LYS A 184 2.42 20.52 -2.96
C LYS A 184 0.95 20.62 -2.51
N LEU A 185 0.05 19.93 -3.21
CA LEU A 185 -1.36 19.86 -2.86
C LEU A 185 -1.58 19.33 -1.44
N TYR A 186 -0.81 18.31 -1.03
CA TYR A 186 -0.85 17.76 0.33
C TYR A 186 -0.53 18.83 1.38
N HIS A 187 0.56 19.57 1.19
CA HIS A 187 0.96 20.61 2.13
C HIS A 187 -0.08 21.74 2.21
N GLU A 188 -0.70 22.10 1.08
CA GLU A 188 -1.80 23.06 1.03
C GLU A 188 -3.06 22.51 1.72
N SER A 189 -3.43 21.26 1.43
CA SER A 189 -4.63 20.64 2.00
C SER A 189 -4.53 20.39 3.51
N LYS A 190 -3.32 20.12 4.02
CA LYS A 190 -3.03 19.96 5.46
C LYS A 190 -3.33 21.25 6.23
N GLN A 191 -3.11 22.42 5.63
CA GLN A 191 -3.43 23.71 6.26
C GLN A 191 -4.95 23.96 6.32
N ASP A 192 -5.67 23.53 5.29
CA ASP A 192 -7.11 23.77 5.14
C ASP A 192 -8.00 22.63 5.68
N GLY A 193 -7.41 21.53 6.16
CA GLY A 193 -8.14 20.33 6.61
C GLY A 193 -8.91 19.61 5.49
N ARG A 194 -8.52 19.80 4.23
CA ARG A 194 -9.21 19.21 3.07
C ARG A 194 -8.66 17.83 2.74
N PRO A 195 -9.51 16.87 2.31
CA PRO A 195 -9.03 15.56 1.91
C PRO A 195 -8.24 15.63 0.59
N LEU A 196 -7.18 14.81 0.50
CA LEU A 196 -6.42 14.60 -0.74
C LEU A 196 -7.29 13.89 -1.78
N ALA A 197 -7.70 14.63 -2.79
CA ALA A 197 -8.54 14.16 -3.89
C ALA A 197 -7.77 14.15 -5.21
N LEU A 198 -8.16 13.23 -6.09
CA LEU A 198 -7.65 13.15 -7.46
C LEU A 198 -7.92 14.46 -8.20
N GLN A 199 -6.88 14.94 -8.87
CA GLN A 199 -6.93 16.09 -9.77
C GLN A 199 -6.73 15.61 -11.21
N ASN A 200 -7.13 16.44 -12.17
CA ASN A 200 -6.90 16.19 -13.60
C ASN A 200 -5.73 17.04 -14.10
N PHE A 201 -4.56 16.94 -13.46
CA PHE A 201 -3.40 17.72 -13.84
C PHE A 201 -2.72 17.13 -15.08
N VAL A 202 -2.47 17.99 -16.08
CA VAL A 202 -1.74 17.59 -17.28
C VAL A 202 -0.25 17.89 -17.09
N PHE A 203 0.56 16.82 -17.02
CA PHE A 203 2.02 16.92 -16.87
C PHE A 203 2.73 16.55 -18.18
N GLY A 204 3.77 17.28 -18.57
CA GLY A 204 4.43 17.05 -19.86
C GLY A 204 3.59 17.48 -21.08
N ASN A 205 3.73 16.77 -22.21
CA ASN A 205 3.16 17.18 -23.49
C ASN A 205 1.96 16.32 -23.88
N SER A 206 0.84 16.94 -24.31
CA SER A 206 -0.37 16.23 -24.76
C SER A 206 -0.13 15.18 -25.85
N ARG A 207 0.81 15.43 -26.77
CA ARG A 207 1.20 14.46 -27.82
C ARG A 207 1.74 13.16 -27.24
N MET A 208 2.44 13.22 -26.11
CA MET A 208 2.96 12.03 -25.43
C MET A 208 1.79 11.13 -25.01
N TYR A 209 0.79 11.68 -24.30
CA TYR A 209 -0.37 10.91 -23.87
C TYR A 209 -1.18 10.38 -25.04
N GLU A 210 -1.39 11.18 -26.09
CA GLU A 210 -2.08 10.72 -27.30
C GLU A 210 -1.41 9.48 -27.92
N VAL A 211 -0.07 9.49 -28.01
CA VAL A 211 0.70 8.35 -28.52
C VAL A 211 0.59 7.15 -27.58
N LEU A 212 0.76 7.35 -26.27
CA LEU A 212 0.76 6.28 -25.29
C LEU A 212 -0.63 5.63 -25.11
N ASP A 213 -1.70 6.42 -25.12
CA ASP A 213 -3.08 5.92 -25.01
C ASP A 213 -3.47 5.07 -26.23
N ARG A 214 -2.96 5.42 -27.41
CA ARG A 214 -3.12 4.60 -28.63
C ARG A 214 -2.43 3.25 -28.53
N LEU A 215 -1.37 3.11 -27.74
CA LEU A 215 -0.72 1.82 -27.54
C LEU A 215 -1.62 0.84 -26.76
N GLY A 216 -2.49 1.37 -25.89
CA GLY A 216 -3.43 0.58 -25.09
C GLY A 216 -4.77 0.28 -25.76
N ASN A 217 -5.26 1.18 -26.63
CA ASN A 217 -6.65 1.16 -27.13
C ASN A 217 -6.85 0.58 -28.54
N LEU A 218 -5.94 -0.23 -29.11
CA LEU A 218 -6.09 -0.80 -30.45
C LEU A 218 -6.84 -2.14 -30.54
N GLN A 219 -7.70 -2.46 -29.57
CA GLN A 219 -8.57 -3.64 -29.61
C GLN A 219 -10.06 -3.32 -29.69
N GLU A 220 -10.44 -2.45 -30.63
CA GLU A 220 -11.74 -2.54 -31.31
C GLU A 220 -11.49 -2.84 -32.80
N ARG A 221 -11.05 -4.08 -33.08
CA ARG A 221 -11.45 -4.76 -34.30
C ARG A 221 -12.25 -5.98 -33.87
N VAL A 222 -13.54 -5.76 -33.62
CA VAL A 222 -14.54 -6.80 -33.83
C VAL A 222 -15.07 -6.56 -35.25
N GLU A 223 -15.07 -7.63 -36.03
CA GLU A 223 -15.37 -7.72 -37.47
C GLU A 223 -16.66 -7.03 -37.91
#